data_AF-A0A2V6ZWY6-F1
#
_entry.id   AF-A0A2V6ZWY6-F1
#
_cell.length_a   1.000
_cell.length_b   1.000
_cell.length_c   1.000
_cell.angle_alpha   90.00
_cell.angle_beta   90.00
_cell.angle_gamma   90.00
#
_symmetry.space_group_name_H-M   'P 1'
#
loop_
_entity.id
_entity.type
_entity.pdbx_description
1 polymer ?
#
loop_
_entity_poly.entity_id
_entity_poly.type
_entity_poly.pdbx_seq_one_letter_code
_entity_poly.pdbx_strand_id
1 'polypeptide(L)'
;MLGSTPNPDAGYMAQAARRLTDAADGFLAGHQVLICDRDGKWTEEFRGLLDEAGVRIVLTPVQAPNANAHAERFVRPIREECLDQLILFGERHLIRAVDEFVAHYHRERNHQGAR
;
A
#
# COMPACT_ATOMS: atom_id res chain seq x y z
N MET A 1 9.89 -8.50 -1.06
CA MET A 1 9.42 -7.51 -0.06
C MET A 1 10.27 -6.25 -0.10
N LEU A 2 9.71 -5.06 -0.39
CA LEU A 2 10.44 -3.82 -0.07
C LEU A 2 10.67 -3.79 1.43
N GLY A 3 11.85 -3.37 1.87
CA GLY A 3 12.10 -3.13 3.29
C GLY A 3 11.24 -1.97 3.81
N SER A 4 11.31 -1.70 5.12
CA SER A 4 10.68 -0.55 5.74
C SER A 4 11.63 0.64 5.80
N THR A 5 11.13 1.86 5.54
CA THR A 5 11.86 3.11 5.80
C THR A 5 10.98 4.07 6.58
N PRO A 6 11.52 4.79 7.59
CA PRO A 6 10.79 5.86 8.26
C PRO A 6 10.59 7.08 7.34
N ASN A 7 11.43 7.23 6.31
CA ASN A 7 11.45 8.37 5.39
C ASN A 7 11.50 7.86 3.95
N PRO A 8 10.35 7.55 3.33
CA PRO A 8 10.32 7.16 1.92
C PRO A 8 10.65 8.37 1.05
N ASP A 9 11.82 8.33 0.42
CA ASP A 9 12.28 9.32 -0.55
C ASP A 9 11.96 8.91 -1.99
N ALA A 10 12.37 9.72 -2.96
CA ALA A 10 12.10 9.46 -4.38
C ALA A 10 12.67 8.12 -4.86
N GLY A 11 13.88 7.75 -4.43
CA GLY A 11 14.52 6.50 -4.83
C GLY A 11 13.81 5.29 -4.24
N TYR A 12 13.39 5.37 -2.98
CA TYR A 12 12.55 4.35 -2.36
C TYR A 12 11.23 4.17 -3.12
N MET A 13 10.56 5.27 -3.46
CA MET A 13 9.30 5.23 -4.20
C MET A 13 9.50 4.65 -5.61
N ALA A 14 10.53 5.06 -6.35
CA ALA A 14 10.85 4.46 -7.66
C ALA A 14 11.08 2.94 -7.57
N GLN A 15 11.82 2.49 -6.55
CA GLN A 15 12.00 1.06 -6.31
C GLN A 15 10.68 0.36 -5.93
N ALA A 16 9.78 1.04 -5.23
CA ALA A 16 8.44 0.54 -4.94
C ALA A 16 7.62 0.34 -6.22
N ALA A 17 7.61 1.33 -7.11
CA ALA A 17 6.97 1.22 -8.41
C ALA A 17 7.47 0.00 -9.20
N ARG A 18 8.80 -0.17 -9.33
CA ARG A 18 9.40 -1.31 -10.07
C ARG A 18 8.93 -2.67 -9.56
N ARG A 19 8.72 -2.82 -8.25
CA ARG A 19 8.23 -4.09 -7.68
C ARG A 19 6.73 -4.25 -7.82
N LEU A 20 5.99 -3.16 -7.75
CA LEU A 20 4.55 -3.19 -7.98
C LEU A 20 4.24 -3.58 -9.43
N THR A 21 5.06 -3.16 -10.38
CA THR A 21 4.87 -3.35 -11.83
C THR A 21 5.71 -4.48 -12.43
N ASP A 22 6.39 -5.28 -11.61
CA ASP A 22 7.16 -6.43 -12.11
C ASP A 22 6.25 -7.36 -12.95
N ALA A 23 6.72 -7.75 -14.13
CA ALA A 23 5.90 -8.50 -15.09
C ALA A 23 5.65 -9.96 -14.68
N ALA A 24 6.50 -10.53 -13.82
CA ALA A 24 6.38 -11.93 -13.39
C ALA A 24 5.49 -12.07 -12.15
N ASP A 25 5.68 -11.22 -11.15
CA ASP A 25 5.01 -11.34 -9.84
C ASP A 25 4.58 -10.01 -9.21
N GLY A 26 4.63 -8.92 -9.98
CA GLY A 26 4.22 -7.60 -9.51
C GLY A 26 2.75 -7.56 -9.14
N PHE A 27 2.44 -6.90 -8.02
CA PHE A 27 1.06 -6.81 -7.51
C PHE A 27 0.09 -6.17 -8.51
N LEU A 28 0.58 -5.24 -9.33
CA LEU A 28 -0.23 -4.55 -10.35
C LEU A 28 -0.29 -5.30 -11.68
N ALA A 29 0.31 -6.49 -11.79
CA ALA A 29 0.16 -7.32 -12.98
C ALA A 29 -1.35 -7.56 -13.25
N GLY A 30 -1.79 -7.26 -14.48
CA GLY A 30 -3.19 -7.38 -14.89
C GLY A 30 -4.12 -6.26 -14.41
N HIS A 31 -3.62 -5.26 -13.67
CA HIS A 31 -4.40 -4.10 -13.23
C HIS A 31 -4.12 -2.89 -14.14
N GLN A 32 -5.13 -2.05 -14.37
CA GLN A 32 -5.02 -0.89 -15.28
C GLN A 32 -5.10 0.46 -14.56
N VAL A 33 -5.53 0.47 -13.30
CA VAL A 33 -5.78 1.70 -12.54
C VAL A 33 -5.27 1.53 -11.13
N LEU A 34 -4.48 2.49 -10.66
CA LEU A 34 -4.12 2.67 -9.25
C LEU A 34 -4.73 3.98 -8.75
N ILE A 35 -5.52 3.92 -7.68
CA ILE A 35 -6.08 5.12 -7.04
C ILE A 35 -5.14 5.56 -5.92
N CYS A 36 -4.68 6.81 -5.97
CA CYS A 36 -3.77 7.40 -4.99
C CYS A 36 -4.38 8.66 -4.39
N ASP A 37 -4.03 8.97 -3.15
CA ASP A 37 -4.23 10.32 -2.62
C ASP A 37 -3.29 11.33 -3.31
N ARG A 38 -3.33 12.59 -2.88
CA ARG A 38 -2.50 13.65 -3.45
C ARG A 38 -1.16 13.84 -2.72
N ASP A 39 -0.65 12.81 -2.03
CA ASP A 39 0.63 12.88 -1.32
C ASP A 39 1.79 13.17 -2.30
N GLY A 40 2.77 13.98 -1.85
CA GLY A 40 3.94 14.34 -2.63
C GLY A 40 4.91 13.18 -2.89
N LYS A 41 4.76 12.05 -2.19
CA LYS A 41 5.56 10.83 -2.36
C LYS A 41 5.34 10.16 -3.72
N TRP A 42 4.22 10.42 -4.40
CA TRP A 42 3.97 9.93 -5.75
C TRP A 42 4.81 10.73 -6.77
N THR A 43 6.12 10.49 -6.80
CA THR A 43 7.08 11.22 -7.64
C THR A 43 6.82 11.03 -9.13
N GLU A 44 7.41 11.90 -9.96
CA GLU A 44 7.32 11.77 -11.43
C GLU A 44 7.87 10.43 -11.92
N GLU A 45 9.02 9.99 -11.40
CA GLU A 45 9.60 8.68 -11.73
C GLU A 45 8.66 7.52 -11.33
N PHE A 46 8.05 7.58 -10.14
CA PHE A 46 7.05 6.59 -9.72
C PHE A 46 5.90 6.50 -10.74
N ARG A 47 5.36 7.66 -11.13
CA ARG A 47 4.24 7.74 -12.08
C ARG A 47 4.63 7.23 -13.46
N GLY A 48 5.83 7.55 -13.93
CA GLY A 48 6.36 7.09 -15.22
C GLY A 48 6.48 5.57 -15.30
N LEU A 49 7.02 4.93 -14.24
CA LEU A 49 7.13 3.47 -14.18
C LEU A 49 5.78 2.76 -14.19
N LEU A 50 4.75 3.36 -13.60
CA LEU A 50 3.39 2.81 -13.66
C LEU A 50 2.78 2.99 -15.05
N ASP A 51 2.99 4.15 -15.69
CA ASP A 51 2.51 4.41 -17.05
C ASP A 51 3.14 3.47 -18.08
N GLU A 52 4.46 3.24 -17.97
CA GLU A 52 5.18 2.24 -18.79
C GLU A 52 4.63 0.83 -18.63
N ALA A 53 4.15 0.50 -17.43
CA ALA A 53 3.49 -0.77 -17.14
C ALA A 53 2.00 -0.81 -17.55
N GLY A 54 1.48 0.26 -18.14
CA GLY A 54 0.07 0.38 -18.55
C GLY A 54 -0.90 0.65 -17.39
N VAL A 55 -0.40 1.09 -16.23
CA VAL A 55 -1.19 1.40 -15.04
C VAL A 55 -1.37 2.90 -14.91
N ARG A 56 -2.62 3.36 -15.08
CA ARG A 56 -2.96 4.78 -14.91
C ARG A 56 -3.18 5.13 -13.44
N ILE A 57 -2.52 6.17 -12.97
CA ILE A 57 -2.77 6.74 -11.64
C ILE A 57 -3.98 7.67 -11.69
N VAL A 58 -4.94 7.44 -10.79
CA VAL A 58 -6.11 8.29 -10.58
C VAL A 58 -6.02 8.90 -9.19
N LEU A 59 -5.94 10.23 -9.13
CA LEU A 59 -5.86 10.94 -7.86
C LEU A 59 -7.25 11.10 -7.23
N THR A 60 -7.34 10.95 -5.91
CA THR A 60 -8.56 11.27 -5.17
C THR A 60 -8.95 12.75 -5.37
N PRO A 61 -10.26 13.07 -5.38
CA PRO A 61 -10.71 14.46 -5.45
C PRO A 61 -10.24 15.26 -4.24
N VAL A 62 -9.97 16.55 -4.45
CA VAL A 62 -9.66 17.48 -3.35
C VAL A 62 -10.85 17.52 -2.40
N GLN A 63 -10.60 17.45 -1.09
CA GLN A 63 -11.63 17.54 -0.04
C GLN A 63 -12.71 16.45 -0.12
N ALA A 64 -12.38 15.27 -0.67
CA ALA A 64 -13.24 14.09 -0.64
C ALA A 64 -12.71 13.04 0.35
N PRO A 65 -13.00 13.16 1.66
CA PRO A 65 -12.50 12.23 2.68
C PRO A 65 -12.88 10.78 2.39
N ASN A 66 -14.03 10.56 1.76
CA ASN A 66 -14.49 9.21 1.41
C ASN A 66 -13.69 8.55 0.28
N ALA A 67 -12.96 9.32 -0.54
CA ALA A 67 -12.24 8.77 -1.69
C ALA A 67 -10.98 7.98 -1.31
N ASN A 68 -10.38 8.29 -0.15
CA ASN A 68 -9.25 7.52 0.42
C ASN A 68 -9.67 6.63 1.60
N ALA A 69 -10.94 6.69 2.00
CA ALA A 69 -11.44 6.03 3.21
C ALA A 69 -11.23 4.52 3.21
N HIS A 70 -11.17 3.86 2.04
CA HIS A 70 -10.85 2.43 1.96
C HIS A 70 -9.43 2.12 2.42
N ALA A 71 -8.45 2.88 1.93
CA ALA A 71 -7.05 2.72 2.34
C ALA A 71 -6.86 3.12 3.80
N GLU A 72 -7.45 4.25 4.22
CA GLU A 72 -7.38 4.70 5.62
C GLU A 72 -8.03 3.72 6.59
N ARG A 73 -9.20 3.15 6.23
CA ARG A 73 -9.88 2.13 7.04
C ARG A 73 -9.11 0.81 7.12
N PHE A 74 -8.25 0.52 6.16
CA PHE A 74 -7.34 -0.63 6.23
C PHE A 74 -6.11 -0.33 7.11
N VAL A 75 -5.47 0.82 6.92
CA VAL A 75 -4.24 1.19 7.64
C VAL A 75 -4.50 1.49 9.12
N ARG A 76 -5.66 2.06 9.45
CA ARG A 76 -5.97 2.48 10.82
C ARG A 76 -5.98 1.33 11.84
N PRO A 77 -6.68 0.20 11.61
CA PRO A 77 -6.61 -0.97 12.48
C PRO A 77 -5.20 -1.55 12.63
N ILE A 78 -4.38 -1.57 11.57
CA ILE A 78 -2.98 -2.01 11.64
C ILE A 78 -2.23 -1.18 12.69
N ARG A 79 -2.41 0.14 12.67
CA ARG A 79 -1.77 1.03 13.63
C ARG A 79 -2.31 0.83 15.04
N GLU A 80 -3.61 1.03 15.23
CA GLU A 80 -4.23 1.13 16.56
C GLU A 80 -4.31 -0.23 17.30
N GLU A 81 -4.54 -1.33 16.57
CA GLU A 81 -4.80 -2.64 17.16
C GLU A 81 -3.56 -3.56 17.16
N CYS A 82 -2.61 -3.35 16.24
CA CYS A 82 -1.41 -4.16 16.13
C CYS A 82 -0.15 -3.40 16.53
N LEU A 83 0.22 -2.36 15.79
CA LEU A 83 1.54 -1.73 15.95
C LEU A 83 1.67 -0.94 17.25
N ASP A 84 0.60 -0.27 17.71
CA ASP A 84 0.60 0.49 18.97
C ASP A 84 0.61 -0.42 20.21
N GLN A 85 0.27 -1.70 20.05
CA GLN A 85 0.24 -2.70 21.15
C GLN A 85 1.56 -3.49 21.28
N LEU A 86 2.52 -3.29 20.36
CA LEU A 86 3.73 -4.10 20.27
C LEU A 86 5.01 -3.27 20.46
N ILE A 87 5.95 -3.82 21.25
CA ILE A 87 7.33 -3.34 21.25
C ILE A 87 8.07 -4.06 20.11
N LEU A 88 8.39 -3.32 19.05
CA LEU A 88 9.04 -3.85 17.85
C LEU A 88 10.56 -3.89 18.03
N PHE A 89 11.18 -5.03 17.68
CA PHE A 89 12.63 -5.25 17.80
C PHE A 89 13.30 -5.21 16.42
N GLY A 90 13.06 -4.11 15.71
CA GLY A 90 13.57 -3.86 14.37
C GLY A 90 12.65 -4.31 13.22
N GLU A 91 13.12 -4.08 12.00
CA GLU A 91 12.36 -4.23 10.75
C GLU A 91 11.75 -5.62 10.56
N ARG A 92 12.51 -6.68 10.83
CA ARG A 92 12.00 -8.06 10.68
C ARG A 92 10.81 -8.34 11.59
N HIS A 93 10.80 -7.77 12.81
CA HIS A 93 9.68 -7.92 13.72
C HIS A 93 8.46 -7.12 13.23
N LEU A 94 8.67 -5.89 12.73
CA LEU A 94 7.63 -5.07 12.11
C LEU A 94 6.98 -5.78 10.92
N ILE A 95 7.80 -6.25 9.97
CA ILE A 95 7.35 -6.98 8.78
C ILE A 95 6.48 -8.17 9.16
N ARG A 96 6.96 -8.98 10.12
CA ARG A 96 6.22 -10.16 10.58
C ARG A 96 4.89 -9.79 11.24
N ALA A 97 4.85 -8.76 12.08
CA ALA A 97 3.63 -8.31 12.72
C ALA A 97 2.60 -7.82 11.69
N VAL A 98 3.05 -7.09 10.66
CA VAL A 98 2.18 -6.65 9.56
C VAL A 98 1.66 -7.85 8.76
N ASP A 99 2.50 -8.82 8.41
CA ASP A 99 2.08 -10.00 7.66
C ASP A 99 1.04 -10.83 8.43
N GLU A 100 1.25 -11.04 9.73
CA GLU A 100 0.31 -11.73 10.61
C GLU A 100 -1.02 -10.97 10.73
N PHE A 101 -0.98 -9.64 10.87
CA PHE A 101 -2.18 -8.81 10.88
C PHE A 101 -2.94 -8.91 9.56
N VAL A 102 -2.28 -8.76 8.41
CA VAL A 102 -2.94 -8.84 7.09
C VAL A 102 -3.61 -10.20 6.89
N ALA A 103 -2.93 -11.29 7.27
CA ALA A 103 -3.49 -12.63 7.22
C ALA A 103 -4.70 -12.82 8.15
N HIS A 104 -4.73 -12.13 9.30
CA HIS A 104 -5.86 -12.12 10.20
C HIS A 104 -7.03 -11.28 9.65
N TYR A 105 -6.76 -10.04 9.23
CA TYR A 105 -7.74 -9.11 8.67
C TYR A 105 -8.50 -9.70 7.48
N HIS A 106 -7.79 -10.37 6.55
CA HIS A 106 -8.44 -11.03 5.41
C HIS A 106 -9.28 -12.25 5.81
N ARG A 107 -8.90 -13.00 6.85
CA ARG A 107 -9.69 -14.13 7.35
C ARG A 107 -11.00 -13.68 7.98
N GLU A 108 -10.96 -12.65 8.81
CA GLU A 108 -12.17 -12.11 9.45
C GLU A 108 -13.15 -11.49 8.46
N ARG A 109 -12.64 -10.92 7.36
CA ARG A 109 -13.47 -10.23 6.36
C ARG A 109 -14.12 -11.14 5.32
N ASN A 110 -13.74 -12.41 5.22
CA ASN A 110 -14.47 -13.41 4.40
C ASN A 110 -15.91 -13.65 4.89
N HIS A 111 -16.35 -12.97 5.96
CA HIS A 111 -17.74 -12.98 6.44
C HIS A 111 -18.59 -11.79 5.99
N GLN A 112 -18.10 -10.91 5.10
CA GLN A 112 -18.92 -9.82 4.53
C GLN A 112 -19.16 -10.02 3.02
N GLY A 113 -20.19 -10.80 2.69
CA GLY A 113 -20.90 -10.69 1.41
C GLY A 113 -20.91 -11.92 0.48
N ALA A 114 -21.58 -13.00 0.90
CA ALA A 114 -22.36 -13.79 -0.05
C ALA A 114 -23.85 -13.54 0.28
N ARG A 115 -24.43 -12.51 -0.34
CA ARG A 115 -25.87 -12.32 -0.48
C ARG A 115 -26.15 -11.59 -1.78
#